data_AF-A0AB39TGV7-F1
#
_entry.id   AF-A0AB39TGV7-F1
#
_cell.length_a   1.000
_cell.length_b   1.000
_cell.length_c   1.000
_cell.angle_alpha   90.00
_cell.angle_beta   90.00
_cell.angle_gamma   90.00
#
_symmetry.space_group_name_H-M   'P 1'
#
loop_
_entity.id
_entity.type
_entity.pdbx_description
1 polymer ?
#
loop_
_entity_poly.entity_id
_entity_poly.type
_entity_poly.pdbx_seq_one_letter_code
_entity_poly.pdbx_strand_id
1 'polypeptide(L)'
;MTGPAVTAPAAPQRVLLTSAQPTSTTALLTETAARRGLATAVLDGPATVGHLAGRPVHWYGGPLAAARIAAPLGLALLEPDDDWLARLPHEFTRRRIELTTLADARTLRHPAFVKPPADKSIPPAVYPDGSRLPRTGDRIGPDTPVLVSEPVTFAAEYRLFVLDGEVRTGSRYARFGRLDPAPLTADATAFARRLLDALGDTLPGAVALDVGPIAHPYDPVEHWAVVEANLPWFAHCYAADPERVLDVVLRAAGPAADLAEADRRFVRRPPAGRRQSRRARPASTRPTRPPDTRRTPPVPRADAGRYGGR
;
A
#
# COMPACT_ATOMS: atom_id res chain seq x y z
N MET A 1 -38.05 44.08 -17.37
CA MET A 1 -37.55 43.60 -16.06
C MET A 1 -36.97 42.21 -16.26
N THR A 2 -35.67 42.12 -16.49
CA THR A 2 -34.90 40.86 -16.48
C THR A 2 -34.61 40.52 -15.02
N GLY A 3 -35.15 39.39 -14.54
CA GLY A 3 -34.90 38.92 -13.18
C GLY A 3 -33.43 38.56 -12.96
N PRO A 4 -32.92 38.61 -11.72
CA PRO A 4 -31.53 38.31 -11.44
C PRO A 4 -31.24 36.85 -11.78
N ALA A 5 -30.18 36.62 -12.54
CA ALA A 5 -29.64 35.30 -12.81
C ALA A 5 -29.25 34.67 -11.46
N VAL A 6 -29.95 33.60 -11.07
CA VAL A 6 -29.56 32.76 -9.94
C VAL A 6 -28.29 32.04 -10.36
N THR A 7 -27.16 32.51 -9.87
CA THR A 7 -25.87 31.84 -10.05
C THR A 7 -25.98 30.47 -9.39
N ALA A 8 -25.86 29.40 -10.18
CA ALA A 8 -25.79 28.05 -9.64
C ALA A 8 -24.65 27.99 -8.61
N PRO A 9 -24.82 27.31 -7.46
CA PRO A 9 -23.75 27.18 -6.48
C PRO A 9 -22.53 26.55 -7.16
N ALA A 10 -21.37 27.18 -6.98
CA ALA A 10 -20.11 26.62 -7.46
C ALA A 10 -19.94 25.20 -6.90
N ALA A 11 -19.57 24.25 -7.77
CA ALA A 11 -19.31 22.88 -7.35
C ALA A 11 -18.27 22.90 -6.20
N PRO A 12 -18.43 22.06 -5.16
CA PRO A 12 -17.52 22.05 -4.03
C PRO A 12 -16.09 21.78 -4.51
N GLN A 13 -15.16 22.64 -4.11
CA GLN A 13 -13.76 22.56 -4.52
C GLN A 13 -13.13 21.25 -4.01
N ARG A 14 -12.67 20.40 -4.95
CA ARG A 14 -11.91 19.17 -4.69
C ARG A 14 -10.63 19.46 -3.91
N VAL A 15 -10.26 18.55 -3.03
CA VAL A 15 -9.06 18.67 -2.16
C VAL A 15 -8.11 17.51 -2.44
N LEU A 16 -6.83 17.81 -2.72
CA LEU A 16 -5.76 16.81 -2.61
C LEU A 16 -5.20 16.84 -1.19
N LEU A 17 -5.43 15.77 -0.43
CA LEU A 17 -4.87 15.56 0.90
C LEU A 17 -3.63 14.66 0.80
N THR A 18 -2.48 15.12 1.27
CA THR A 18 -1.25 14.34 1.29
C THR A 18 -0.87 13.89 2.70
N SER A 19 -0.06 12.84 2.83
CA SER A 19 0.61 12.53 4.09
C SER A 19 1.59 13.63 4.51
N ALA A 20 1.85 13.77 5.81
CA ALA A 20 2.84 14.71 6.34
C ALA A 20 4.30 14.40 5.94
N GLN A 21 4.61 13.18 5.48
CA GLN A 21 5.95 12.83 5.05
C GLN A 21 6.27 13.51 3.71
N PRO A 22 7.24 14.45 3.65
CA PRO A 22 7.57 15.13 2.41
C PRO A 22 8.38 14.22 1.49
N THR A 23 8.05 14.27 0.20
CA THR A 23 8.75 13.59 -0.90
C THR A 23 8.74 14.51 -2.13
N SER A 24 9.60 14.23 -3.12
CA SER A 24 9.53 14.94 -4.41
C SER A 24 8.16 14.75 -5.08
N THR A 25 7.59 13.55 -5.01
CA THR A 25 6.27 13.27 -5.57
C THR A 25 5.15 14.05 -4.88
N THR A 26 5.14 14.14 -3.54
CA THR A 26 4.14 14.97 -2.83
C THR A 26 4.23 16.43 -3.24
N ALA A 27 5.45 16.98 -3.41
CA ALA A 27 5.63 18.37 -3.84
C ALA A 27 5.08 18.58 -5.26
N LEU A 28 5.46 17.72 -6.21
CA LEU A 28 5.02 17.79 -7.60
C LEU A 28 3.49 17.66 -7.73
N LEU A 29 2.88 16.69 -7.02
CA LEU A 29 1.43 16.50 -7.07
C LEU A 29 0.66 17.64 -6.40
N THR A 30 1.18 18.20 -5.30
CA THR A 30 0.58 19.35 -4.62
C THR A 30 0.60 20.59 -5.53
N GLU A 31 1.74 20.87 -6.15
CA GLU A 31 1.88 21.98 -7.10
C GLU A 31 0.93 21.80 -8.31
N THR A 32 0.90 20.60 -8.87
CA THR A 32 0.01 20.24 -10.00
C THR A 32 -1.46 20.39 -9.63
N ALA A 33 -1.87 19.91 -8.46
CA ALA A 33 -3.23 20.06 -7.97
C ALA A 33 -3.62 21.53 -7.78
N ALA A 34 -2.72 22.35 -7.21
CA ALA A 34 -2.94 23.78 -7.03
C ALA A 34 -3.09 24.51 -8.37
N ARG A 35 -2.24 24.21 -9.37
CA ARG A 35 -2.36 24.77 -10.73
C ARG A 35 -3.69 24.41 -11.41
N ARG A 36 -4.27 23.25 -11.08
CA ARG A 36 -5.58 22.79 -11.55
C ARG A 36 -6.76 23.31 -10.70
N GLY A 37 -6.51 24.18 -9.73
CA GLY A 37 -7.55 24.78 -8.89
C GLY A 37 -8.09 23.87 -7.78
N LEU A 38 -7.44 22.73 -7.50
CA LEU A 38 -7.74 21.94 -6.31
C LEU A 38 -7.18 22.65 -5.07
N ALA A 39 -7.91 22.59 -3.97
CA ALA A 39 -7.33 22.91 -2.68
C ALA A 39 -6.33 21.82 -2.28
N THR A 40 -5.29 22.17 -1.54
CA THR A 40 -4.29 21.21 -1.06
C THR A 40 -4.24 21.23 0.46
N ALA A 41 -4.14 20.06 1.08
CA ALA A 41 -4.02 19.93 2.53
C ALA A 41 -3.01 18.85 2.88
N VAL A 42 -2.43 18.95 4.08
CA VAL A 42 -1.51 17.95 4.64
C VAL A 42 -2.17 17.33 5.86
N LEU A 43 -2.15 15.99 5.94
CA LEU A 43 -2.65 15.27 7.11
C LEU A 43 -1.65 15.40 8.27
N ASP A 44 -1.88 16.39 9.14
CA ASP A 44 -1.08 16.67 10.33
C ASP A 44 -1.75 16.20 11.64
N GLY A 45 -3.04 15.83 11.61
CA GLY A 45 -3.71 15.24 12.74
C GLY A 45 -5.23 15.03 12.56
N PRO A 46 -5.95 14.67 13.63
CA PRO A 46 -7.40 14.50 13.58
C PRO A 46 -8.17 15.78 13.22
N ALA A 47 -7.62 16.96 13.54
CA ALA A 47 -8.24 18.25 13.22
C ALA A 47 -8.36 18.46 11.69
N THR A 48 -7.35 18.04 10.91
CA THR A 48 -7.42 18.08 9.44
C THR A 48 -8.62 17.29 8.92
N VAL A 49 -8.83 16.09 9.48
CA VAL A 49 -9.93 15.19 9.09
C VAL A 49 -11.28 15.84 9.40
N GLY A 50 -11.42 16.46 10.57
CA GLY A 50 -12.62 17.19 10.95
C GLY A 50 -12.93 18.37 10.03
N HIS A 51 -11.91 19.14 9.63
CA HIS A 51 -12.08 20.27 8.72
C HIS A 51 -12.45 19.84 7.28
N LEU A 52 -12.00 18.66 6.86
CA LEU A 52 -12.24 18.13 5.52
C LEU A 52 -13.48 17.23 5.42
N ALA A 53 -14.14 16.91 6.53
CA ALA A 53 -15.33 16.08 6.53
C ALA A 53 -16.43 16.66 5.64
N GLY A 54 -17.03 15.80 4.80
CA GLY A 54 -18.06 16.20 3.83
C GLY A 54 -17.54 16.90 2.57
N ARG A 55 -16.22 17.13 2.44
CA ARG A 55 -15.63 17.67 1.21
C ARG A 55 -15.22 16.55 0.24
N PRO A 56 -15.15 16.82 -1.08
CA PRO A 56 -14.62 15.87 -2.05
C PRO A 56 -13.10 15.78 -1.93
N VAL A 57 -12.62 14.88 -1.07
CA VAL A 57 -11.20 14.66 -0.80
C VAL A 57 -10.64 13.54 -1.68
N HIS A 58 -9.42 13.76 -2.17
CA HIS A 58 -8.56 12.75 -2.76
C HIS A 58 -7.31 12.56 -1.89
N TRP A 59 -6.74 11.36 -1.88
CA TRP A 59 -5.64 10.99 -0.99
C TRP A 59 -4.37 10.61 -1.75
N TYR A 60 -3.22 11.10 -1.25
CA TYR A 60 -1.91 10.59 -1.60
C TYR A 60 -1.06 10.38 -0.33
N GLY A 61 -0.73 9.12 -0.03
CA GLY A 61 0.10 8.74 1.11
C GLY A 61 -0.07 7.30 1.55
N GLY A 62 0.66 6.89 2.58
CA GLY A 62 0.76 5.48 2.97
C GLY A 62 -0.55 4.83 3.46
N PRO A 63 -0.72 3.51 3.26
CA PRO A 63 -1.94 2.76 3.58
C PRO A 63 -2.32 2.80 5.07
N LEU A 64 -1.36 3.00 5.98
CA LEU A 64 -1.62 3.09 7.42
C LEU A 64 -2.35 4.38 7.82
N ALA A 65 -2.04 5.49 7.15
CA ALA A 65 -2.77 6.74 7.34
C ALA A 65 -4.11 6.66 6.63
N ALA A 66 -4.12 6.14 5.40
CA ALA A 66 -5.32 5.94 4.60
C ALA A 66 -6.40 5.15 5.36
N ALA A 67 -6.03 4.05 6.04
CA ALA A 67 -6.94 3.24 6.83
C ALA A 67 -7.64 3.99 7.99
N ARG A 68 -7.05 5.09 8.48
CA ARG A 68 -7.64 5.89 9.57
C ARG A 68 -8.59 6.98 9.05
N ILE A 69 -8.34 7.47 7.84
CA ILE A 69 -9.07 8.61 7.28
C ILE A 69 -10.13 8.21 6.25
N ALA A 70 -10.06 6.99 5.71
CA ALA A 70 -10.94 6.56 4.62
C ALA A 70 -12.42 6.66 4.99
N ALA A 71 -12.83 6.07 6.12
CA ALA A 71 -14.22 6.13 6.55
C ALA A 71 -14.68 7.55 6.95
N PRO A 72 -13.94 8.31 7.79
CA PRO A 72 -14.33 9.69 8.13
C PRO A 72 -14.44 10.66 6.95
N LEU A 73 -13.64 10.46 5.90
CA LEU A 73 -13.62 11.31 4.71
C LEU A 73 -14.41 10.72 3.52
N GLY A 74 -15.02 9.54 3.69
CA GLY A 74 -15.78 8.87 2.63
C GLY A 74 -14.96 8.50 1.40
N LEU A 75 -13.71 8.06 1.58
CA LEU A 75 -12.81 7.69 0.49
C LEU A 75 -13.06 6.26 0.01
N ALA A 76 -13.05 6.06 -1.31
CA ALA A 76 -12.83 4.77 -1.94
C ALA A 76 -11.36 4.70 -2.40
N LEU A 77 -10.61 3.74 -1.85
CA LEU A 77 -9.20 3.54 -2.15
C LEU A 77 -9.05 2.28 -2.99
N LEU A 78 -8.62 2.40 -4.24
CA LEU A 78 -8.39 1.27 -5.12
C LEU A 78 -7.09 0.56 -4.75
N GLU A 79 -7.15 -0.77 -4.71
CA GLU A 79 -6.04 -1.65 -4.38
C GLU A 79 -6.11 -2.91 -5.26
N PRO A 80 -5.01 -3.28 -5.95
CA PRO A 80 -4.93 -4.57 -6.64
C PRO A 80 -5.08 -5.74 -5.66
N ASP A 81 -5.59 -6.88 -6.14
CA ASP A 81 -5.68 -8.09 -5.31
C ASP A 81 -4.28 -8.59 -4.90
N ASP A 82 -4.14 -9.06 -3.65
CA ASP A 82 -2.87 -9.56 -3.09
C ASP A 82 -2.24 -10.72 -3.89
N ASP A 83 -3.06 -11.57 -4.51
CA ASP A 83 -2.65 -12.71 -5.32
C ASP A 83 -2.63 -12.41 -6.83
N TRP A 84 -2.92 -11.18 -7.27
CA TRP A 84 -2.98 -10.84 -8.70
C TRP A 84 -1.73 -11.27 -9.46
N LEU A 85 -0.55 -10.95 -8.92
CA LEU A 85 0.74 -11.28 -9.51
C LEU A 85 0.98 -12.80 -9.62
N ALA A 86 0.48 -13.59 -8.66
CA ALA A 86 0.61 -15.04 -8.63
C ALA A 86 -0.34 -15.75 -9.64
N ARG A 87 -1.42 -15.08 -10.04
CA ARG A 87 -2.39 -15.59 -11.03
C ARG A 87 -2.01 -15.28 -12.48
N LEU A 88 -0.97 -14.47 -12.71
CA LEU A 88 -0.57 -14.10 -14.06
C LEU A 88 -0.02 -15.31 -14.85
N PRO A 89 -0.32 -15.41 -16.15
CA PRO A 89 0.33 -16.37 -17.03
C PRO A 89 1.85 -16.24 -16.98
N HIS A 90 2.56 -17.37 -17.06
CA HIS A 90 4.01 -17.42 -16.93
C HIS A 90 4.74 -16.53 -17.97
N GLU A 91 4.15 -16.27 -19.13
CA GLU A 91 4.74 -15.37 -20.13
C GLU A 91 4.92 -13.92 -19.64
N PHE A 92 4.11 -13.49 -18.66
CA PHE A 92 4.16 -12.16 -18.06
C PHE A 92 4.94 -12.12 -16.74
N THR A 93 5.16 -13.24 -16.07
CA THR A 93 5.94 -13.28 -14.81
C THR A 93 7.37 -13.75 -15.02
N ARG A 94 7.58 -14.67 -15.98
CA ARG A 94 8.84 -15.34 -16.32
C ARG A 94 9.54 -16.02 -15.14
N ARG A 95 8.78 -16.26 -14.08
CA ARG A 95 9.22 -16.84 -12.82
C ARG A 95 8.02 -17.39 -12.09
N ARG A 96 8.23 -18.41 -11.27
CA ARG A 96 7.17 -18.90 -10.38
C ARG A 96 6.92 -17.92 -9.25
N ILE A 97 5.65 -17.63 -8.99
CA ILE A 97 5.17 -16.75 -7.93
C ILE A 97 3.98 -17.42 -7.27
N GLU A 98 3.99 -17.50 -5.94
CA GLU A 98 2.91 -18.11 -5.15
C GLU A 98 2.52 -17.17 -4.01
N LEU A 99 1.22 -17.00 -3.78
CA LEU A 99 0.71 -16.44 -2.52
C LEU A 99 0.53 -17.59 -1.52
N THR A 100 1.22 -17.50 -0.38
CA THR A 100 1.19 -18.51 0.67
C THR A 100 1.20 -17.85 2.05
N THR A 101 1.24 -18.65 3.11
CA THR A 101 1.36 -18.16 4.49
C THR A 101 2.83 -18.04 4.90
N LEU A 102 3.12 -17.17 5.87
CA LEU A 102 4.45 -17.07 6.46
C LEU A 102 4.87 -18.39 7.14
N ALA A 103 3.93 -19.15 7.69
CA ALA A 103 4.19 -20.48 8.24
C ALA A 103 4.73 -21.43 7.17
N ASP A 104 4.08 -21.48 6.00
CA ASP A 104 4.48 -22.33 4.89
C ASP A 104 5.80 -21.86 4.27
N ALA A 105 5.97 -20.54 4.07
CA ALA A 105 7.20 -19.97 3.56
C ALA A 105 8.42 -20.29 4.46
N ARG A 106 8.23 -20.44 5.78
CA ARG A 106 9.30 -20.87 6.70
C ARG A 106 9.74 -22.32 6.49
N THR A 107 8.99 -23.12 5.74
CA THR A 107 9.32 -24.50 5.39
C THR A 107 10.16 -24.63 4.12
N LEU A 108 10.41 -23.53 3.39
CA LEU A 108 11.24 -23.54 2.19
C LEU A 108 12.68 -24.04 2.50
N ARG A 109 13.24 -24.78 1.56
CA ARG A 109 14.60 -25.37 1.63
C ARG A 109 15.52 -24.87 0.51
N HIS A 110 15.10 -23.84 -0.21
CA HIS A 110 15.82 -23.24 -1.31
C HIS A 110 15.73 -21.71 -1.22
N PRO A 111 16.60 -20.98 -1.94
CA PRO A 111 16.49 -19.53 -2.01
C PRO A 111 15.16 -19.08 -2.61
N ALA A 112 14.59 -18.02 -2.05
CA ALA A 112 13.37 -17.41 -2.56
C ALA A 112 13.33 -15.92 -2.25
N PHE A 113 12.77 -15.13 -3.16
CA PHE A 113 12.39 -13.76 -2.85
C PHE A 113 11.04 -13.79 -2.13
N VAL A 114 10.99 -13.23 -0.92
CA VAL A 114 9.78 -13.22 -0.10
C VAL A 114 9.43 -11.78 0.26
N LYS A 115 8.17 -11.40 0.00
CA LYS A 115 7.62 -10.10 0.39
C LYS A 115 6.17 -10.23 0.86
N PRO A 116 5.67 -9.35 1.75
CA PRO A 116 4.24 -9.18 1.91
C PRO A 116 3.60 -8.69 0.59
N PRO A 117 2.32 -8.99 0.33
CA PRO A 117 1.67 -8.58 -0.92
C PRO A 117 1.49 -7.06 -1.00
N ALA A 118 1.11 -6.40 0.09
CA ALA A 118 0.76 -4.98 0.10
C ALA A 118 1.46 -4.11 1.17
N ASP A 119 1.71 -4.64 2.37
CA ASP A 119 2.29 -3.85 3.47
C ASP A 119 3.83 -3.96 3.55
N LYS A 120 4.44 -3.42 4.61
CA LYS A 120 5.90 -3.50 4.83
C LYS A 120 6.21 -4.27 6.12
N SER A 121 5.39 -5.26 6.45
CA SER A 121 5.51 -6.05 7.70
C SER A 121 6.74 -6.96 7.72
N ILE A 122 7.24 -7.37 6.55
CA ILE A 122 8.44 -8.18 6.38
C ILE A 122 9.35 -7.47 5.35
N PRO A 123 10.67 -7.39 5.59
CA PRO A 123 11.60 -6.85 4.60
C PRO A 123 11.53 -7.65 3.28
N PRO A 124 11.23 -7.02 2.14
CA PRO A 124 11.31 -7.70 0.84
C PRO A 124 12.76 -8.04 0.54
N ALA A 125 13.08 -9.34 0.48
CA ALA A 125 14.46 -9.79 0.28
C ALA A 125 14.52 -11.20 -0.32
N VAL A 126 15.68 -11.54 -0.87
CA VAL A 126 16.03 -12.93 -1.16
C VAL A 126 16.53 -13.57 0.14
N TYR A 127 15.79 -14.58 0.60
CA TYR A 127 16.18 -15.40 1.74
C TYR A 127 16.85 -16.67 1.23
N PRO A 128 17.98 -17.11 1.82
CA PRO A 128 18.64 -18.37 1.43
C PRO A 128 17.75 -19.60 1.59
N ASP A 129 16.85 -19.57 2.58
CA ASP A 129 15.84 -20.58 2.87
C ASP A 129 14.79 -20.00 3.85
N GLY A 130 13.73 -20.77 4.13
CA GLY A 130 12.63 -20.34 5.00
C GLY A 130 13.02 -20.14 6.48
N SER A 131 14.12 -20.71 6.95
CA SER A 131 14.57 -20.58 8.35
C SER A 131 15.01 -19.15 8.70
N ARG A 132 15.36 -18.34 7.68
CA ARG A 132 15.81 -16.95 7.81
C ARG A 132 14.69 -15.92 7.80
N LEU A 133 13.44 -16.34 7.58
CA LEU A 133 12.28 -15.45 7.64
C LEU A 133 12.01 -14.98 9.08
N PRO A 134 11.54 -13.74 9.27
CA PRO A 134 11.21 -13.22 10.60
C PRO A 134 10.24 -14.15 11.34
N ARG A 135 10.52 -14.43 12.62
CA ARG A 135 9.68 -15.26 13.49
C ARG A 135 8.78 -14.46 14.43
N THR A 136 9.18 -13.24 14.74
CA THR A 136 8.52 -12.33 15.67
C THR A 136 8.37 -10.94 15.04
N GLY A 137 7.31 -10.24 15.43
CA GLY A 137 7.02 -8.87 15.00
C GLY A 137 5.57 -8.52 15.29
N ASP A 138 5.29 -7.25 15.54
CA ASP A 138 4.00 -6.78 16.04
C ASP A 138 2.82 -7.06 15.10
N ARG A 139 3.11 -7.35 13.82
CA ARG A 139 2.13 -7.50 12.75
C ARG A 139 2.30 -8.78 11.93
N ILE A 140 3.15 -9.70 12.39
CA ILE A 140 3.35 -10.98 11.71
C ILE A 140 2.91 -12.14 12.60
N GLY A 141 2.05 -12.99 12.05
CA GLY A 141 1.65 -14.29 12.58
C GLY A 141 1.90 -15.41 11.57
N PRO A 142 1.62 -16.69 11.92
CA PRO A 142 1.75 -17.81 11.00
C PRO A 142 0.93 -17.62 9.71
N ASP A 143 -0.29 -17.10 9.83
CA ASP A 143 -1.21 -16.90 8.70
C ASP A 143 -0.97 -15.60 7.91
N THR A 144 0.15 -14.90 8.16
CA THR A 144 0.46 -13.67 7.42
C THR A 144 0.66 -14.02 5.95
N PRO A 145 -0.10 -13.41 5.02
CA PRO A 145 0.09 -13.66 3.60
C PRO A 145 1.45 -13.15 3.12
N VAL A 146 2.15 -13.95 2.33
CA VAL A 146 3.41 -13.60 1.69
C VAL A 146 3.43 -14.09 0.26
N LEU A 147 4.01 -13.28 -0.63
CA LEU A 147 4.38 -13.71 -1.96
C LEU A 147 5.77 -14.33 -1.91
N VAL A 148 5.88 -15.55 -2.41
CA VAL A 148 7.13 -16.29 -2.60
C VAL A 148 7.40 -16.36 -4.10
N SER A 149 8.56 -15.88 -4.53
CA SER A 149 8.97 -15.84 -5.93
C SER A 149 10.34 -16.47 -6.12
N GLU A 150 10.54 -17.11 -7.26
CA GLU A 150 11.90 -17.38 -7.75
C GLU A 150 12.71 -16.08 -7.81
N PRO A 151 13.95 -16.05 -7.29
CA PRO A 151 14.80 -14.87 -7.37
C PRO A 151 15.18 -14.58 -8.82
N VAL A 152 14.93 -13.35 -9.27
CA VAL A 152 15.36 -12.84 -10.57
C VAL A 152 16.04 -11.49 -10.38
N THR A 153 16.86 -11.08 -11.34
CA THR A 153 17.45 -9.74 -11.38
C THR A 153 16.82 -8.96 -12.54
N PHE A 154 16.16 -7.86 -12.24
CA PHE A 154 15.70 -6.93 -13.28
C PHE A 154 16.87 -6.03 -13.74
N ALA A 155 17.12 -5.99 -15.04
CA ALA A 155 18.13 -5.11 -15.63
C ALA A 155 17.68 -3.64 -15.52
N ALA A 156 16.39 -3.40 -15.69
CA ALA A 156 15.73 -2.12 -15.47
C ALA A 156 14.33 -2.37 -14.92
N GLU A 157 13.81 -1.40 -14.16
CA GLU A 157 12.45 -1.44 -13.62
C GLU A 157 11.76 -0.12 -13.95
N TYR A 158 10.56 -0.23 -14.51
CA TYR A 158 9.72 0.88 -14.96
C TYR A 158 8.43 0.89 -14.18
N ARG A 159 7.96 2.08 -13.82
CA ARG A 159 6.62 2.30 -13.26
C ARG A 159 5.76 3.02 -14.28
N LEU A 160 4.61 2.43 -14.59
CA LEU A 160 3.62 2.97 -15.50
C LEU A 160 2.36 3.30 -14.72
N PHE A 161 1.83 4.51 -14.88
CA PHE A 161 0.55 4.89 -14.32
C PHE A 161 -0.53 4.64 -15.37
N VAL A 162 -1.43 3.71 -15.05
CA VAL A 162 -2.48 3.22 -15.94
C VAL A 162 -3.83 3.76 -15.49
N LEU A 163 -4.63 4.22 -16.43
CA LEU A 163 -5.99 4.70 -16.21
C LEU A 163 -6.92 4.10 -17.27
N ASP A 164 -7.93 3.37 -16.81
CA ASP A 164 -8.96 2.69 -17.59
C ASP A 164 -8.34 1.82 -18.72
N GLY A 165 -7.34 1.02 -18.37
CA GLY A 165 -6.64 0.12 -19.30
C GLY A 165 -5.59 0.79 -20.18
N GLU A 166 -5.37 2.10 -20.07
CA GLU A 166 -4.40 2.84 -20.89
C GLU A 166 -3.22 3.34 -20.07
N VAL A 167 -1.99 3.15 -20.58
CA VAL A 167 -0.79 3.78 -20.03
C VAL A 167 -0.87 5.30 -20.22
N ARG A 168 -1.00 6.06 -19.14
CA ARG A 168 -1.06 7.54 -19.16
C ARG A 168 0.31 8.19 -19.13
N THR A 169 1.22 7.62 -18.35
CA THR A 169 2.60 8.10 -18.18
C THR A 169 3.43 7.03 -17.49
N GLY A 170 4.74 7.22 -17.41
CA GLY A 170 5.62 6.33 -16.68
C GLY A 170 7.06 6.77 -16.71
N SER A 171 7.92 6.05 -16.01
CA SER A 171 9.37 6.25 -16.04
C SER A 171 10.10 4.99 -15.59
N ARG A 172 11.35 4.83 -16.02
CA ARG A 172 12.29 3.95 -15.34
C ARG A 172 12.55 4.53 -13.95
N TYR A 173 12.57 3.68 -12.93
CA TYR A 173 12.97 4.10 -11.59
C TYR A 173 14.23 3.41 -11.10
N ALA A 174 14.57 2.23 -11.63
CA ALA A 174 15.78 1.53 -11.22
C ALA A 174 16.47 0.79 -12.36
N ARG A 175 17.77 0.55 -12.17
CA ARG A 175 18.57 -0.46 -12.87
C ARG A 175 19.30 -1.30 -11.85
N PHE A 176 19.20 -2.63 -11.99
CA PHE A 176 19.83 -3.58 -11.06
C PHE A 176 19.55 -3.24 -9.58
N GLY A 177 18.31 -2.86 -9.26
CA GLY A 177 17.88 -2.48 -7.91
C GLY A 177 18.43 -1.15 -7.38
N ARG A 178 19.06 -0.32 -8.23
CA ARG A 178 19.57 1.02 -7.87
C ARG A 178 18.74 2.12 -8.52
N LEU A 179 18.42 3.16 -7.76
CA LEU A 179 17.65 4.32 -8.22
C LEU A 179 18.30 4.92 -9.48
N ASP A 180 17.55 4.96 -10.56
CA ASP A 180 17.99 5.45 -11.86
C ASP A 180 16.81 6.01 -12.67
N PRO A 181 16.28 7.19 -12.28
CA PRO A 181 15.11 7.78 -12.91
C PRO A 181 15.40 8.20 -14.34
N ALA A 182 14.59 7.71 -15.29
CA ALA A 182 14.68 8.09 -16.70
C ALA A 182 13.31 7.97 -17.39
N PRO A 183 13.11 8.60 -18.57
CA PRO A 183 11.86 8.48 -19.31
C PRO A 183 11.44 7.03 -19.60
N LEU A 184 10.14 6.82 -19.76
CA LEU A 184 9.57 5.54 -20.21
C LEU A 184 10.08 5.17 -21.60
N THR A 185 10.37 3.88 -21.83
CA THR A 185 10.80 3.39 -23.15
C THR A 185 9.62 2.84 -23.96
N ALA A 186 9.82 2.72 -25.27
CA ALA A 186 8.85 2.11 -26.17
C ALA A 186 8.60 0.64 -25.80
N ASP A 187 9.64 -0.12 -25.43
CA ASP A 187 9.52 -1.53 -25.07
C ASP A 187 8.72 -1.74 -23.78
N ALA A 188 8.94 -0.91 -22.75
CA ALA A 188 8.13 -0.94 -21.53
C ALA A 188 6.66 -0.64 -21.82
N THR A 189 6.40 0.32 -22.71
CA THR A 189 5.04 0.68 -23.14
C THR A 189 4.39 -0.46 -23.93
N ALA A 190 5.13 -1.09 -24.85
CA ALA A 190 4.65 -2.20 -25.66
C ALA A 190 4.33 -3.44 -24.81
N PHE A 191 5.21 -3.78 -23.86
CA PHE A 191 4.97 -4.87 -22.91
C PHE A 191 3.72 -4.61 -22.07
N ALA A 192 3.59 -3.42 -21.49
CA ALA A 192 2.44 -3.06 -20.67
C ALA A 192 1.13 -3.09 -21.48
N ARG A 193 1.12 -2.60 -22.72
CA ARG A 193 -0.06 -2.69 -23.60
C ARG A 193 -0.50 -4.13 -23.83
N ARG A 194 0.41 -5.03 -24.19
CA ARG A 194 0.07 -6.46 -24.35
C ARG A 194 -0.50 -7.07 -23.07
N LEU A 195 0.05 -6.72 -21.90
CA LEU A 195 -0.49 -7.17 -20.62
C LEU A 195 -1.90 -6.65 -20.39
N LEU A 196 -2.12 -5.35 -20.63
CA LEU A 196 -3.41 -4.69 -20.41
C LEU A 196 -4.48 -5.19 -21.40
N ASP A 197 -4.11 -5.48 -22.65
CA ASP A 197 -5.00 -6.09 -23.64
C ASP A 197 -5.45 -7.49 -23.20
N ALA A 198 -4.55 -8.26 -22.57
CA ALA A 198 -4.83 -9.63 -22.14
C ALA A 198 -5.57 -9.71 -20.78
N LEU A 199 -5.23 -8.83 -19.84
CA LEU A 199 -5.56 -8.97 -18.42
C LEU A 199 -5.93 -7.65 -17.74
N GLY A 200 -6.15 -6.56 -18.49
CA GLY A 200 -6.43 -5.24 -17.93
C GLY A 200 -7.72 -5.18 -17.12
N ASP A 201 -8.69 -6.04 -17.43
CA ASP A 201 -9.92 -6.17 -16.66
C ASP A 201 -9.69 -6.75 -15.25
N THR A 202 -8.60 -7.48 -15.04
CA THR A 202 -8.23 -8.03 -13.72
C THR A 202 -7.59 -7.01 -12.77
N LEU A 203 -7.36 -5.78 -13.25
CA LEU A 203 -6.77 -4.68 -12.48
C LEU A 203 -7.81 -3.59 -12.15
N PRO A 204 -7.55 -2.76 -11.13
CA PRO A 204 -8.33 -1.55 -10.92
C PRO A 204 -8.21 -0.59 -12.11
N GLY A 205 -9.27 0.18 -12.36
CA GLY A 205 -9.31 1.23 -13.38
C GLY A 205 -8.27 2.32 -13.17
N ALA A 206 -7.63 2.42 -12.00
CA ALA A 206 -6.42 3.22 -11.82
C ALA A 206 -5.38 2.46 -10.98
N VAL A 207 -4.21 2.22 -11.57
CA VAL A 207 -3.16 1.39 -10.99
C VAL A 207 -1.77 1.85 -11.42
N ALA A 208 -0.77 1.66 -10.56
CA ALA A 208 0.64 1.82 -10.91
C ALA A 208 1.22 0.43 -11.20
N LEU A 209 1.65 0.18 -12.43
CA LEU A 209 2.17 -1.11 -12.84
C LEU A 209 3.69 -1.03 -12.99
N ASP A 210 4.40 -1.94 -12.31
CA ASP A 210 5.84 -2.04 -12.40
C ASP A 210 6.24 -3.22 -13.29
N VAL A 211 7.10 -2.98 -14.27
CA VAL A 211 7.55 -3.96 -15.27
C VAL A 211 9.03 -3.78 -15.57
N GLY A 212 9.68 -4.82 -16.09
CA GLY A 212 11.07 -4.70 -16.53
C GLY A 212 11.63 -5.94 -17.22
N PRO A 213 12.72 -5.78 -17.99
CA PRO A 213 13.46 -6.92 -18.52
C PRO A 213 14.25 -7.61 -17.40
N ILE A 214 14.16 -8.94 -17.36
CA ILE A 214 15.00 -9.78 -16.51
C ILE A 214 16.36 -9.95 -17.19
N ALA A 215 17.43 -9.69 -16.43
CA ALA A 215 18.80 -9.90 -16.88
C ALA A 215 19.08 -11.41 -17.00
N HIS A 216 19.51 -11.85 -18.18
CA HIS A 216 19.98 -13.21 -18.40
C HIS A 216 21.42 -13.19 -18.93
N PRO A 217 22.40 -13.75 -18.21
CA PRO A 217 23.82 -13.63 -18.57
C PRO A 217 24.18 -14.37 -19.87
N TYR A 218 23.36 -15.34 -20.28
CA TYR A 218 23.62 -16.20 -21.44
C TYR A 218 22.57 -16.10 -22.54
N ASP A 219 21.59 -15.19 -22.38
CA ASP A 219 20.55 -14.97 -23.39
C ASP A 219 20.47 -13.47 -23.69
N PRO A 220 20.86 -13.03 -24.90
CA PRO A 220 20.80 -11.64 -25.28
C PRO A 220 19.37 -11.14 -25.51
N VAL A 221 18.37 -12.02 -25.56
CA VAL A 221 16.96 -11.65 -25.71
C VAL A 221 16.44 -11.07 -24.40
N GLU A 222 15.82 -9.90 -24.47
CA GLU A 222 15.16 -9.31 -23.30
C GLU A 222 13.88 -10.06 -22.95
N HIS A 223 13.86 -10.62 -21.74
CA HIS A 223 12.67 -11.28 -21.18
C HIS A 223 11.95 -10.32 -20.25
N TRP A 224 10.92 -9.65 -20.76
CA TRP A 224 10.10 -8.73 -19.98
C TRP A 224 9.15 -9.46 -19.04
N ALA A 225 9.03 -8.93 -17.82
CA ALA A 225 8.14 -9.45 -16.80
C ALA A 225 7.50 -8.33 -15.97
N VAL A 226 6.37 -8.65 -15.36
CA VAL A 226 5.72 -7.84 -14.33
C VAL A 226 6.50 -7.98 -13.03
N VAL A 227 6.84 -6.83 -12.44
CA VAL A 227 7.43 -6.75 -11.10
C VAL A 227 6.28 -6.82 -10.09
N GLU A 228 5.31 -5.91 -10.18
CA GLU A 228 4.16 -5.80 -9.28
C GLU A 228 3.09 -4.83 -9.81
N ALA A 229 1.88 -4.90 -9.25
CA ALA A 229 0.87 -3.84 -9.35
C ALA A 229 0.78 -3.11 -8.00
N ASN A 230 0.68 -1.79 -8.05
CA ASN A 230 0.81 -0.88 -6.94
C ASN A 230 -0.34 0.11 -6.85
N LEU A 231 -0.51 0.64 -5.65
CA LEU A 231 -1.40 1.75 -5.31
C LEU A 231 -0.87 3.06 -5.93
N PRO A 232 -1.55 3.70 -6.89
CA PRO A 232 -1.09 4.99 -7.44
C PRO A 232 -0.96 6.07 -6.37
N TRP A 233 -1.89 6.05 -5.40
CA TRP A 233 -1.93 6.96 -4.27
C TRP A 233 -0.83 6.70 -3.22
N PHE A 234 0.06 5.73 -3.45
CA PHE A 234 1.26 5.50 -2.63
C PHE A 234 2.49 5.14 -3.50
N ALA A 235 2.51 5.56 -4.76
CA ALA A 235 3.59 5.29 -5.70
C ALA A 235 4.36 6.58 -6.05
N HIS A 236 5.70 6.53 -5.99
CA HIS A 236 6.53 7.63 -6.45
C HIS A 236 6.41 7.83 -7.97
N CYS A 237 6.34 9.09 -8.40
CA CYS A 237 6.26 9.47 -9.82
C CYS A 237 7.60 9.42 -10.56
N TYR A 238 8.73 9.52 -9.84
CA TYR A 238 10.08 9.61 -10.43
C TYR A 238 10.17 10.65 -11.55
N ALA A 239 10.44 10.21 -12.79
CA ALA A 239 10.55 11.07 -13.98
C ALA A 239 9.27 11.12 -14.82
N ALA A 240 8.17 10.52 -14.35
CA ALA A 240 6.88 10.56 -15.04
C ALA A 240 6.23 11.95 -14.97
N ASP A 241 5.44 12.30 -15.99
CA ASP A 241 4.66 13.54 -16.03
C ASP A 241 3.69 13.64 -14.84
N PRO A 242 3.88 14.59 -13.90
CA PRO A 242 3.06 14.72 -12.70
C PRO A 242 1.60 15.10 -13.01
N GLU A 243 1.33 15.76 -14.13
CA GLU A 243 -0.05 16.07 -14.57
C GLU A 243 -0.83 14.77 -14.81
N ARG A 244 -0.22 13.81 -15.51
CA ARG A 244 -0.84 12.52 -15.81
C ARG A 244 -0.85 11.58 -14.61
N VAL A 245 0.17 11.64 -13.74
CA VAL A 245 0.15 10.90 -12.48
C VAL A 245 -1.01 11.36 -11.61
N LEU A 246 -1.26 12.67 -11.54
CA LEU A 246 -2.36 13.21 -10.73
C LEU A 246 -3.71 12.67 -11.20
N ASP A 247 -3.97 12.53 -12.50
CA ASP A 247 -5.21 11.93 -13.02
C ASP A 247 -5.45 10.52 -12.43
N VAL A 248 -4.40 9.70 -12.42
CA VAL A 248 -4.46 8.32 -11.89
C VAL A 248 -4.65 8.32 -10.36
N VAL A 249 -3.97 9.21 -9.64
CA VAL A 249 -4.12 9.34 -8.18
C VAL A 249 -5.53 9.78 -7.81
N LEU A 250 -6.08 10.80 -8.48
CA LEU A 250 -7.42 11.31 -8.21
C LEU A 250 -8.48 10.23 -8.47
N ARG A 251 -8.30 9.41 -9.51
CA ARG A 251 -9.16 8.26 -9.80
C ARG A 251 -9.05 7.13 -8.78
N ALA A 252 -7.83 6.84 -8.31
CA ALA A 252 -7.56 5.69 -7.46
C ALA A 252 -7.89 5.92 -5.97
N ALA A 253 -7.94 7.16 -5.51
CA ALA A 253 -8.15 7.48 -4.10
C ALA A 253 -9.00 8.73 -3.95
N GLY A 254 -10.28 8.64 -4.30
CA GLY A 254 -11.22 9.76 -4.31
C GLY A 254 -12.48 9.50 -3.48
N PRO A 255 -13.48 10.39 -3.55
CA PRO A 255 -14.76 10.23 -2.87
C PRO A 255 -15.48 8.96 -3.35
N ALA A 256 -16.06 8.20 -2.42
CA ALA A 256 -16.81 6.99 -2.76
C ALA A 256 -18.02 7.24 -3.66
N ALA A 257 -18.56 8.48 -3.65
CA ALA A 257 -19.64 8.89 -4.54
C ALA A 257 -19.21 8.99 -6.02
N ASP A 258 -17.92 9.17 -6.29
CA ASP A 258 -17.34 9.27 -7.64
C ASP A 258 -16.82 7.90 -8.15
N LEU A 259 -16.98 6.84 -7.35
CA LEU A 259 -16.44 5.51 -7.67
C LEU A 259 -17.15 4.87 -8.86
N ALA A 260 -16.39 4.47 -9.87
CA ALA A 260 -16.90 3.70 -11.01
C ALA A 260 -17.38 2.31 -10.57
N GLU A 261 -18.46 1.82 -11.17
CA GLU A 261 -19.05 0.50 -10.88
C GLU A 261 -18.01 -0.63 -11.00
N ALA A 262 -17.23 -0.62 -12.09
CA ALA A 262 -16.22 -1.64 -12.37
C ALA A 262 -15.15 -1.76 -11.28
N ASP A 263 -14.93 -0.70 -10.51
CA ASP A 263 -13.90 -0.65 -9.47
C ASP A 263 -14.37 -1.07 -8.09
N ARG A 264 -15.66 -1.29 -7.89
CA ARG A 264 -16.20 -1.64 -6.55
C ARG A 264 -15.53 -2.86 -5.94
N ARG A 265 -15.12 -3.83 -6.77
CA ARG A 265 -14.42 -5.03 -6.30
C ARG A 265 -13.00 -4.77 -5.80
N PHE A 266 -12.36 -3.69 -6.26
CA PHE A 266 -10.98 -3.32 -5.93
C PHE A 266 -10.90 -2.29 -4.79
N VAL A 267 -12.02 -1.90 -4.20
CA VAL A 267 -12.00 -0.99 -3.05
C VAL A 267 -11.40 -1.70 -1.84
N ARG A 268 -10.31 -1.15 -1.33
CA ARG A 268 -9.63 -1.60 -0.11
C ARG A 268 -10.64 -1.77 1.02
N ARG A 269 -10.66 -2.97 1.59
CA ARG A 269 -11.43 -3.25 2.80
C ARG A 269 -10.58 -2.92 4.02
N PRO A 270 -11.16 -2.36 5.09
CA PRO A 270 -10.48 -2.31 6.37
C PRO A 270 -10.08 -3.74 6.77
N PRO A 271 -8.89 -3.96 7.34
CA PRO A 271 -8.57 -5.27 7.90
C PRO A 271 -9.68 -5.64 8.86
N ALA A 272 -10.26 -6.84 8.69
CA ALA A 272 -11.33 -7.31 9.55
C ALA A 272 -10.85 -7.18 11.01
N GLY A 273 -11.41 -6.22 11.72
CA GLY A 273 -11.04 -6.00 13.11
C GLY A 273 -11.22 -7.33 13.83
N ARG A 274 -10.21 -7.76 14.60
CA ARG A 274 -10.39 -8.85 15.57
C ARG A 274 -11.73 -8.57 16.25
N ARG A 275 -12.74 -9.41 16.02
CA ARG A 275 -13.94 -9.42 16.84
C ARG A 275 -13.42 -9.57 18.26
N GLN A 276 -13.35 -8.48 19.01
CA GLN A 276 -13.29 -8.58 20.45
C GLN A 276 -14.62 -9.23 20.81
N SER A 277 -14.60 -10.55 20.97
CA SER A 277 -15.65 -11.25 21.68
C SER A 277 -15.73 -10.56 23.03
N ARG A 278 -16.68 -9.63 23.20
CA ARG A 278 -17.23 -9.29 24.50
C ARG A 278 -17.91 -10.57 24.99
N ARG A 279 -17.10 -11.55 25.43
CA ARG A 279 -17.57 -12.52 26.41
C ARG A 279 -17.83 -11.68 27.65
N ALA A 280 -19.10 -11.36 27.86
CA ALA A 280 -19.57 -10.94 29.17
C ALA A 280 -19.01 -11.95 30.17
N ARG A 281 -18.14 -11.48 31.07
CA ARG A 281 -17.78 -12.27 32.25
C ARG A 281 -19.08 -12.48 33.03
N PRO A 282 -19.55 -13.72 33.27
CA PRO A 282 -20.62 -13.92 34.22
C PRO A 282 -20.11 -13.47 35.59
N ALA A 283 -20.98 -12.80 36.34
CA ALA A 283 -20.70 -12.38 37.70
C ALA A 283 -20.28 -13.60 38.53
N SER A 284 -19.04 -13.57 39.01
CA SER A 284 -18.55 -14.57 39.97
C SER A 284 -19.23 -14.31 41.31
N THR A 285 -20.19 -15.16 41.65
CA THR A 285 -20.70 -15.32 43.01
C THR A 285 -19.56 -15.89 43.87
N ARG A 286 -19.02 -15.04 44.72
CA ARG A 286 -17.98 -15.39 45.70
C ARG A 286 -18.64 -16.13 46.87
N PRO A 287 -18.27 -17.38 47.21
CA PRO A 287 -18.71 -17.99 48.46
C PRO A 287 -17.87 -17.40 49.61
N THR A 288 -18.56 -16.95 50.64
CA THR A 288 -18.02 -16.54 51.93
C THR A 288 -17.25 -17.69 52.60
N ARG A 289 -15.99 -17.44 53.00
CA ARG A 289 -15.20 -18.35 53.83
C ARG A 289 -14.92 -17.67 55.19
N PRO A 290 -15.08 -18.38 56.33
CA PRO A 290 -15.02 -17.78 57.67
C PRO A 290 -13.57 -17.47 58.11
N PRO A 291 -13.38 -16.65 59.15
CA PRO A 291 -12.07 -16.09 59.49
C PRO A 291 -11.23 -17.15 60.21
N ASP A 292 -9.95 -17.27 59.82
CA ASP A 292 -8.98 -17.99 60.63
C ASP A 292 -7.89 -17.01 61.12
N THR A 293 -7.78 -17.01 62.43
CA THR A 293 -6.89 -16.24 63.27
C THR A 293 -5.53 -16.93 63.32
N ARG A 294 -4.47 -16.26 62.87
CA ARG A 294 -3.11 -16.39 63.46
C ARG A 294 -2.16 -15.32 62.91
N ARG A 295 -1.72 -14.46 63.83
CA ARG A 295 -0.64 -13.47 63.70
C ARG A 295 0.72 -14.17 63.65
N THR A 296 1.66 -13.66 62.85
CA THR A 296 2.96 -13.08 63.29
C THR A 296 3.69 -12.37 62.13
N PRO A 297 4.34 -11.20 62.35
CA PRO A 297 5.15 -10.47 61.34
C PRO A 297 6.66 -10.77 61.50
N PRO A 298 7.51 -10.47 60.49
CA PRO A 298 8.51 -9.40 60.68
C PRO A 298 8.87 -8.61 59.38
N VAL A 299 8.99 -7.28 59.46
CA VAL A 299 10.22 -6.42 59.49
C VAL A 299 10.65 -5.88 58.10
N PRO A 300 10.85 -4.55 57.94
CA PRO A 300 11.28 -3.91 56.70
C PRO A 300 12.82 -3.87 56.59
N ARG A 301 13.35 -3.81 55.36
CA ARG A 301 14.72 -3.37 55.11
C ARG A 301 14.77 -2.25 54.07
N ALA A 302 15.55 -1.24 54.43
CA ALA A 302 15.85 -0.03 53.70
C ALA A 302 17.01 -0.20 52.70
N ASP A 303 17.11 0.79 51.81
CA ASP A 303 18.22 1.33 51.03
C ASP A 303 19.60 0.64 51.05
N ALA A 304 20.19 0.51 49.86
CA ALA A 304 21.32 1.35 49.40
C ALA A 304 22.01 0.72 48.18
N GLY A 305 22.56 1.56 47.30
CA GLY A 305 23.81 1.21 46.61
C GLY A 305 23.86 1.37 45.09
N ARG A 306 24.36 2.54 44.70
CA ARG A 306 25.12 2.84 43.46
C ARG A 306 25.92 1.65 42.90
N TYR A 307 26.03 1.57 41.56
CA TYR A 307 27.31 1.49 40.85
C TYR A 307 27.13 1.92 39.39
N GLY A 308 27.89 2.92 38.95
CA GLY A 308 28.11 3.24 37.54
C GLY A 308 29.40 2.59 37.04
N GLY A 309 29.60 2.58 35.72
CA GLY A 309 30.89 2.21 35.14
C GLY A 309 30.88 1.92 33.64
N ARG A 310 31.07 3.01 32.87
CA ARG A 310 31.60 3.13 31.49
C ARG A 310 30.74 2.66 30.32
#